data_AF-A0A2M9LYY7-F1
#
_entry.id   AF-A0A2M9LYY7-F1
#
_cell.length_a   1.000
_cell.length_b   1.000
_cell.length_c   1.000
_cell.angle_alpha   90.00
_cell.angle_beta   90.00
_cell.angle_gamma   90.00
#
_symmetry.space_group_name_H-M   'P 1'
#
loop_
_entity.id
_entity.type
_entity.pdbx_description
1 polymer ?
#
loop_
_entity_poly.entity_id
_entity_poly.type
_entity_poly.pdbx_seq_one_letter_code
_entity_poly.pdbx_strand_id
1 'polypeptide(L)'
;MNGILPRPSEVWHWLWVLVEGGLASLWWIAVVALVAGAGWVAAAVWWRRWAVRELADRERVELVPAATFDPELAEVGRVAGRLASVRTASGMLPRRAAAVRVRIAAGAEGRLHYWWEGPQRSAGVLRLSGYRRVEVVAPRTRSERRRRIRFADAAPLKRGGSW
;
A
#
# COMPACT_ATOMS: atom_id res chain seq x y z
N MET A 1 43.00 -52.81 33.03
CA MET A 1 42.05 -52.18 32.09
C MET A 1 40.64 -52.47 32.60
N ASN A 2 40.11 -51.64 33.51
CA ASN A 2 38.78 -51.85 34.08
C ASN A 2 37.82 -50.86 33.43
N GLY A 3 36.92 -51.39 32.61
CA GLY A 3 35.88 -50.61 31.95
C GLY A 3 34.91 -50.04 32.98
N ILE A 4 34.88 -48.71 33.08
CA ILE A 4 33.86 -47.96 33.79
C ILE A 4 32.61 -48.00 32.91
N LEU A 5 31.82 -49.06 33.03
CA LEU A 5 30.47 -49.06 32.49
C LEU A 5 29.59 -48.27 33.48
N PRO A 6 28.97 -47.16 33.07
CA PRO A 6 28.13 -46.36 33.97
C PRO A 6 26.99 -47.23 34.49
N ARG A 7 26.68 -47.10 35.78
CA ARG A 7 25.58 -47.85 36.38
C ARG A 7 24.28 -47.45 35.69
N PRO A 8 23.37 -48.38 35.37
CA PRO A 8 22.14 -48.07 34.64
C PRO A 8 21.26 -47.01 35.35
N SER A 9 21.40 -46.87 36.66
CA SER A 9 20.74 -45.82 37.47
C SER A 9 21.26 -44.39 37.21
N GLU A 10 22.54 -44.23 36.83
CA GLU A 10 23.11 -42.91 36.48
C GLU A 10 22.63 -42.46 35.11
N VAL A 11 22.58 -43.38 34.13
CA VAL A 11 22.07 -43.09 32.78
C VAL A 11 20.61 -42.62 32.86
N TRP A 12 19.81 -43.26 33.71
CA TRP A 12 18.41 -42.88 33.93
C TRP A 12 18.26 -41.49 34.57
N HIS A 13 19.11 -41.15 35.55
CA HIS A 13 19.14 -39.82 36.16
C HIS A 13 19.50 -38.72 35.15
N TRP A 14 20.53 -38.93 34.33
CA TRP A 14 20.93 -37.95 33.31
C TRP A 14 19.87 -37.74 32.24
N LEU A 15 19.18 -38.82 31.83
CA LEU A 15 18.08 -38.75 30.88
C LEU A 15 16.89 -37.96 31.46
N TRP A 16 16.61 -38.13 32.75
CA TRP A 16 15.56 -37.40 33.45
C TRP A 16 15.88 -35.90 33.59
N VAL A 17 17.13 -35.55 33.93
CA VAL A 17 17.59 -34.14 34.00
C VAL A 17 17.53 -33.44 32.64
N LEU A 18 17.83 -34.14 31.55
CA LEU A 18 17.70 -33.60 30.19
C LEU A 18 16.24 -33.38 29.80
N VAL A 19 15.34 -34.28 30.20
CA VAL A 19 13.90 -34.14 29.98
C VAL A 19 13.33 -32.97 30.79
N GLU A 20 13.68 -32.85 32.08
CA GLU A 20 13.26 -31.72 32.92
C GLU A 20 13.84 -30.39 32.43
N GLY A 21 15.13 -30.34 32.04
CA GLY A 21 15.75 -29.15 31.47
C GLY A 21 15.15 -28.75 30.12
N GLY A 22 14.75 -29.74 29.31
CA GLY A 22 14.01 -29.54 28.06
C GLY A 22 12.60 -29.01 28.28
N LEU A 23 11.85 -29.58 29.22
CA LEU A 23 10.51 -29.11 29.62
C LEU A 23 10.56 -27.72 30.25
N ALA A 24 11.55 -27.46 31.10
CA ALA A 24 11.85 -26.14 31.65
C ALA A 24 12.39 -25.16 30.61
N SER A 25 12.68 -25.61 29.39
CA SER A 25 13.06 -24.74 28.26
C SER A 25 11.89 -24.44 27.32
N LEU A 26 10.80 -25.21 27.38
CA LEU A 26 9.64 -24.99 26.50
C LEU A 26 8.98 -23.63 26.73
N TRP A 27 9.01 -23.10 27.96
CA TRP A 27 8.39 -21.81 28.25
C TRP A 27 9.15 -20.63 27.60
N TRP A 28 10.48 -20.67 27.50
CA TRP A 28 11.23 -19.59 26.84
C TRP A 28 10.98 -19.60 25.33
N ILE A 29 10.85 -20.79 24.74
CA ILE A 29 10.47 -20.95 23.32
C ILE A 29 9.08 -20.36 23.09
N ALA A 30 8.13 -20.64 23.98
CA ALA A 30 6.79 -20.06 23.90
C ALA A 30 6.82 -18.52 24.04
N VAL A 31 7.63 -17.98 24.94
CA VAL A 31 7.82 -16.53 25.10
C VAL A 31 8.45 -15.91 23.86
N VAL A 32 9.48 -16.52 23.28
CA VAL A 32 10.13 -16.03 22.06
C VAL A 32 9.16 -16.07 20.88
N ALA A 33 8.40 -17.16 20.72
CA ALA A 33 7.37 -17.26 19.69
C ALA A 33 6.28 -16.21 19.87
N LEU A 34 5.85 -15.94 21.10
CA LEU A 34 4.87 -14.90 21.42
C LEU A 34 5.41 -13.50 21.06
N VAL A 35 6.64 -13.18 21.46
CA VAL A 35 7.28 -11.89 21.18
C VAL A 35 7.49 -11.70 19.67
N ALA A 36 7.97 -12.74 18.97
CA ALA A 36 8.14 -12.71 17.53
C ALA A 36 6.78 -12.54 16.81
N GLY A 37 5.76 -13.27 17.25
CA GLY A 37 4.39 -13.15 16.73
C GLY A 37 3.81 -11.76 16.95
N ALA A 38 3.94 -11.21 18.15
CA ALA A 38 3.49 -9.86 18.48
C ALA A 38 4.23 -8.80 17.65
N GLY A 39 5.55 -8.92 17.49
CA GLY A 39 6.35 -8.04 16.64
C GLY A 39 5.92 -8.10 15.18
N TRP A 40 5.65 -9.30 14.65
CA TRP A 40 5.16 -9.48 13.29
C TRP A 40 3.78 -8.87 13.08
N VAL A 41 2.84 -9.08 14.01
CA VAL A 41 1.49 -8.48 13.95
C VAL A 41 1.57 -6.96 14.03
N ALA A 42 2.38 -6.41 14.94
CA ALA A 42 2.57 -4.97 15.08
C ALA A 42 3.14 -4.36 13.79
N ALA A 43 4.15 -4.99 13.19
CA ALA A 43 4.71 -4.58 11.91
C ALA A 43 3.64 -4.64 10.80
N ALA A 44 2.89 -5.74 10.68
CA ALA A 44 1.84 -5.86 9.68
C ALA A 44 0.74 -4.79 9.81
N VAL A 45 0.33 -4.47 11.05
CA VAL A 45 -0.65 -3.42 11.33
C VAL A 45 -0.08 -2.05 10.99
N TRP A 46 1.18 -1.78 11.35
CA TRP A 46 1.84 -0.52 11.02
C TRP A 46 1.93 -0.32 9.51
N TRP A 47 2.42 -1.32 8.76
CA TRP A 47 2.48 -1.28 7.30
C TRP A 47 1.10 -1.05 6.66
N ARG A 48 0.05 -1.70 7.17
CA ARG A 48 -1.33 -1.47 6.70
C ARG A 48 -1.79 -0.04 6.99
N ARG A 49 -1.55 0.47 8.20
CA ARG A 49 -1.93 1.84 8.57
C ARG A 49 -1.17 2.87 7.73
N TRP A 50 0.12 2.65 7.49
CA TRP A 50 0.94 3.49 6.64
C TRP A 50 0.41 3.52 5.21
N ALA A 51 0.10 2.34 4.64
CA ALA A 51 -0.53 2.24 3.33
C ALA A 51 -1.89 2.95 3.24
N VAL A 52 -2.72 2.86 4.29
CA VAL A 52 -4.03 3.53 4.35
C VAL A 52 -3.90 5.05 4.46
N ARG A 53 -2.95 5.54 5.27
CA ARG A 53 -2.66 6.98 5.39
C ARG A 53 -2.19 7.55 4.05
N GLU A 54 -1.29 6.85 3.37
CA GLU A 54 -0.78 7.31 2.07
C GLU A 54 -1.81 7.21 0.94
N LEU A 55 -2.77 6.29 1.06
CA LEU A 55 -3.95 6.27 0.19
C LEU A 55 -4.92 7.42 0.48
N ALA A 56 -4.94 7.97 1.70
CA ALA A 56 -5.78 9.08 2.10
C ALA A 56 -5.20 10.45 1.72
N ASP A 57 -3.87 10.57 1.68
CA ASP A 57 -3.15 11.77 1.21
C ASP A 57 -2.74 11.67 -0.26
N ARG A 58 -3.73 11.43 -1.12
CA ARG A 58 -3.57 11.60 -2.56
C ARG A 58 -3.80 13.06 -2.93
N GLU A 59 -2.89 13.60 -3.74
CA GLU A 59 -3.07 14.88 -4.38
C GLU A 59 -3.97 14.69 -5.61
N ARG A 60 -4.95 15.58 -5.76
CA ARG A 60 -5.79 15.68 -6.95
C ARG A 60 -5.39 16.95 -7.67
N VAL A 61 -5.28 16.89 -8.98
CA VAL A 61 -5.00 18.03 -9.84
C VAL A 61 -6.08 18.06 -10.91
N GLU A 62 -6.69 19.22 -11.13
CA GLU A 62 -7.65 19.42 -12.20
C GLU A 62 -6.93 19.91 -13.45
N LEU A 63 -7.28 19.31 -14.59
CA LEU A 63 -6.79 19.67 -15.90
C LEU A 63 -7.90 20.39 -16.65
N VAL A 64 -7.66 21.66 -16.96
CA VAL A 64 -8.57 22.49 -17.74
C VAL A 64 -8.01 22.59 -19.15
N PRO A 65 -8.55 21.84 -20.12
CA PRO A 65 -8.12 21.96 -21.52
C PRO A 65 -8.60 23.29 -22.10
N ALA A 66 -7.75 23.94 -22.90
CA ALA A 66 -8.18 25.07 -23.71
C ALA A 66 -9.17 24.63 -24.80
N ALA A 67 -10.00 25.55 -25.28
CA ALA A 67 -10.99 25.26 -26.35
C ALA A 67 -10.36 24.76 -27.66
N THR A 68 -9.07 25.04 -27.88
CA THR A 68 -8.28 24.60 -29.05
C THR A 68 -7.31 23.47 -28.72
N PHE A 69 -7.56 22.73 -27.64
CA PHE A 69 -6.73 21.60 -27.27
C PHE A 69 -6.92 20.44 -28.26
N ASP A 70 -5.86 20.15 -29.01
CA ASP A 70 -5.76 18.99 -29.90
C ASP A 70 -4.31 18.46 -29.81
N PRO A 71 -4.05 17.45 -28.96
CA PRO A 71 -2.70 17.00 -28.70
C PRO A 71 -2.19 16.09 -29.83
N GLU A 72 -0.95 16.33 -30.26
CA GLU A 72 -0.27 15.41 -31.18
C GLU A 72 0.06 14.08 -30.48
N LEU A 73 0.09 12.97 -31.23
CA LEU A 73 0.38 11.64 -30.69
C LEU A 73 1.73 11.59 -29.92
N ALA A 74 2.72 12.34 -30.39
CA ALA A 74 4.02 12.46 -29.74
C ALA A 74 3.94 13.18 -28.38
N GLU A 75 3.05 14.16 -28.25
CA GLU A 75 2.79 14.84 -26.99
C GLU A 75 2.10 13.90 -25.99
N VAL A 76 1.12 13.12 -26.46
CA VAL A 76 0.47 12.07 -25.66
C VAL A 76 1.50 11.05 -25.15
N GLY A 77 2.42 10.60 -26.00
CA GLY A 77 3.48 9.66 -25.62
C GLY A 77 4.42 10.20 -24.55
N ARG A 78 4.85 11.47 -24.67
CA ARG A 78 5.70 12.13 -23.66
C ARG A 78 4.99 12.25 -22.32
N VAL A 79 3.70 12.62 -22.32
CA VAL A 79 2.91 12.70 -21.10
C VAL A 79 2.70 11.33 -20.48
N ALA A 80 2.40 10.30 -21.28
CA ALA A 80 2.26 8.93 -20.81
C ALA A 80 3.55 8.41 -20.16
N GLY A 81 4.71 8.68 -20.77
CA GLY A 81 6.02 8.34 -20.19
C GLY A 81 6.27 9.02 -18.84
N ARG A 82 5.90 10.30 -18.73
CA ARG A 82 6.03 11.05 -17.46
C ARG A 82 5.07 10.53 -16.40
N LEU A 83 3.83 10.17 -16.76
CA LEU A 83 2.89 9.52 -15.84
C LEU A 83 3.39 8.14 -15.39
N ALA A 84 4.08 7.39 -16.26
CA ALA A 84 4.72 6.15 -15.86
C ALA A 84 5.84 6.37 -14.82
N SER A 85 6.59 7.48 -14.92
CA SER A 85 7.61 7.85 -13.93
C SER A 85 7.06 8.28 -12.56
N VAL A 86 5.76 8.59 -12.44
CA VAL A 86 5.13 8.85 -11.13
C VAL A 86 5.29 7.64 -10.21
N ARG A 87 5.19 6.44 -10.76
CA ARG A 87 5.36 5.20 -9.99
C ARG A 87 6.77 5.06 -9.46
N THR A 88 7.79 5.32 -10.28
CA THR A 88 9.19 5.24 -9.85
C THR A 88 9.52 6.34 -8.84
N ALA A 89 9.01 7.56 -9.04
CA ALA A 89 9.15 8.67 -8.10
C ALA A 89 8.46 8.41 -6.74
N SER A 90 7.47 7.51 -6.70
CA SER A 90 6.77 7.13 -5.46
C SER A 90 7.55 6.16 -4.57
N GLY A 91 8.69 5.63 -5.03
CA GLY A 91 9.60 4.80 -4.21
C GLY A 91 8.95 3.52 -3.67
N MET A 92 9.12 3.26 -2.37
CA MET A 92 8.64 2.04 -1.69
C MET A 92 7.13 2.03 -1.40
N LEU A 93 6.34 2.95 -1.97
CA LEU A 93 4.89 2.93 -1.78
C LEU A 93 4.29 1.62 -2.34
N PRO A 94 3.30 1.01 -1.65
CA PRO A 94 2.58 -0.13 -2.18
C PRO A 94 2.04 0.16 -3.58
N ARG A 95 2.05 -0.83 -4.49
CA ARG A 95 1.60 -0.65 -5.90
C ARG A 95 0.26 0.06 -6.03
N ARG A 96 -0.67 -0.20 -5.12
CA ARG A 96 -1.98 0.47 -5.09
C ARG A 96 -1.88 1.94 -4.69
N ALA A 97 -1.01 2.29 -3.73
CA ALA A 97 -0.79 3.65 -3.27
C ALA A 97 -0.06 4.48 -4.32
N ALA A 98 0.94 3.91 -5.01
CA ALA A 98 1.75 4.58 -6.04
C ALA A 98 1.05 4.81 -7.40
N ALA A 99 -0.17 4.29 -7.59
CA ALA A 99 -0.87 4.39 -8.86
C ALA A 99 -1.50 5.77 -9.10
N VAL A 100 -1.31 6.32 -10.30
CA VAL A 100 -2.06 7.48 -10.80
C VAL A 100 -3.45 7.04 -11.25
N ARG A 101 -4.47 7.86 -10.98
CA ARG A 101 -5.84 7.67 -11.49
C ARG A 101 -6.22 8.87 -12.34
N VAL A 102 -6.70 8.58 -13.54
CA VAL A 102 -7.35 9.57 -14.39
C VAL A 102 -8.84 9.46 -14.18
N ARG A 103 -9.50 10.55 -13.84
CA ARG A 103 -10.94 10.62 -13.64
C ARG A 103 -11.52 11.66 -14.57
N ILE A 104 -12.61 11.28 -15.21
CA ILE A 104 -13.38 12.13 -16.10
C ILE A 104 -14.78 12.15 -15.53
N ALA A 105 -15.35 13.33 -15.30
CA ALA A 105 -16.76 13.45 -14.98
C ALA A 105 -17.40 14.63 -15.67
N ALA A 106 -18.68 14.50 -15.98
CA ALA A 106 -19.51 15.62 -16.38
C ALA A 106 -19.84 16.49 -15.16
N GLY A 107 -19.52 17.77 -15.25
CA GLY A 107 -19.91 18.79 -14.29
C GLY A 107 -21.36 19.23 -14.50
N ALA A 108 -21.94 19.86 -13.49
CA ALA A 108 -23.31 20.37 -13.53
C ALA A 108 -23.53 21.42 -14.64
N GLU A 109 -22.46 22.06 -15.10
CA GLU A 109 -22.44 23.09 -16.14
C GLU A 109 -22.37 22.51 -17.56
N GLY A 110 -22.49 21.18 -17.72
CA GLY A 110 -22.33 20.51 -19.02
C GLY A 110 -20.87 20.46 -19.51
N ARG A 111 -19.90 20.83 -18.67
CA ARG A 111 -18.47 20.75 -18.95
C ARG A 111 -17.87 19.44 -18.47
N LEU A 112 -16.90 18.89 -19.21
CA LEU A 112 -16.16 17.71 -18.78
C LEU A 112 -14.97 18.14 -17.92
N HIS A 113 -14.91 17.62 -16.69
CA HIS A 113 -13.79 17.84 -15.79
C HIS A 113 -12.84 16.65 -15.84
N TYR A 114 -11.56 16.94 -16.03
CA TYR A 114 -10.48 15.97 -16.04
C TYR A 114 -9.66 16.12 -14.77
N TRP A 115 -9.49 15.03 -14.03
CA TRP A 115 -8.65 15.03 -12.84
C TRP A 115 -7.61 13.94 -12.89
N TRP A 116 -6.41 14.29 -12.43
CA TRP A 116 -5.35 13.34 -12.11
C TRP A 116 -5.20 13.23 -10.60
N GLU A 117 -5.32 12.01 -10.07
CA GLU A 117 -5.06 11.72 -8.66
C GLU A 117 -3.78 10.88 -8.54
N GLY A 118 -2.85 11.28 -7.68
CA GLY A 118 -1.64 10.49 -7.41
C GLY A 118 -1.07 10.73 -6.02
N PRO A 119 0.02 10.02 -5.67
CA PRO A 119 0.66 10.15 -4.36
C PRO A 119 1.19 11.57 -4.10
N GLN A 120 1.05 12.07 -2.87
CA GLN A 120 1.60 13.37 -2.46
C GLN A 120 3.10 13.51 -2.78
N ARG A 121 3.89 12.43 -2.61
CA ARG A 121 5.33 12.43 -2.94
C ARG A 121 5.63 12.73 -4.40
N SER A 122 4.67 12.49 -5.29
CA SER A 122 4.78 12.74 -6.73
C SER A 122 4.02 13.99 -7.18
N ALA A 123 3.53 14.82 -6.25
CA ALA A 123 2.78 16.03 -6.53
C ALA A 123 3.49 16.96 -7.52
N GLY A 124 4.81 17.13 -7.40
CA GLY A 124 5.60 17.93 -8.34
C GLY A 124 5.51 17.44 -9.78
N VAL A 125 5.52 16.11 -9.98
CA VAL A 125 5.38 15.50 -11.31
C VAL A 125 3.97 15.66 -11.86
N LEU A 126 2.95 15.62 -11.00
CA LEU A 126 1.54 15.82 -11.38
C LEU A 126 1.21 17.28 -11.71
N ARG A 127 1.89 18.24 -11.06
CA ARG A 127 1.67 19.68 -11.27
C ARG A 127 2.30 20.24 -12.54
N LEU A 128 3.34 19.59 -13.04
CA LEU A 128 3.93 19.89 -14.33
C LEU A 128 3.02 19.33 -15.43
N SER A 129 1.98 20.07 -15.85
CA SER A 129 1.23 19.69 -17.06
C SER A 129 2.22 19.49 -18.19
N GLY A 130 2.27 18.27 -18.71
CA GLY A 130 3.09 17.96 -19.88
C GLY A 130 2.44 18.36 -21.20
N TYR A 131 1.22 18.93 -21.16
CA TYR A 131 0.49 19.41 -22.32
C TYR A 131 0.58 20.92 -22.45
N ARG A 132 0.90 21.41 -23.64
CA ARG A 132 1.16 22.84 -23.93
C ARG A 132 -0.07 23.74 -23.78
N ARG A 133 -1.29 23.20 -23.88
CA ARG A 133 -2.57 23.95 -23.83
C ARG A 133 -3.52 23.45 -22.74
N VAL A 134 -2.98 22.84 -21.68
CA VAL A 134 -3.76 22.38 -20.53
C VAL A 134 -3.25 23.08 -19.29
N GLU A 135 -4.14 23.83 -18.65
CA GLU A 135 -3.84 24.47 -17.39
C GLU A 135 -4.06 23.49 -16.24
N VAL A 136 -3.12 23.48 -15.31
CA VAL A 136 -3.18 22.67 -14.08
C VAL A 136 -3.70 23.55 -12.98
N VAL A 137 -4.95 23.30 -12.58
CA VAL A 137 -5.57 24.00 -11.46
C VAL A 137 -5.47 23.10 -10.23
N ALA A 138 -4.82 23.61 -9.18
CA ALA A 138 -4.86 22.96 -7.88
C ALA A 138 -6.31 23.01 -7.35
N PRO A 139 -6.83 21.91 -6.78
CA PRO A 139 -8.22 21.84 -6.34
C PRO A 139 -8.49 22.94 -5.31
N ARG A 140 -9.41 23.86 -5.63
CA ARG A 140 -9.77 25.01 -4.79
C ARG A 140 -10.39 24.61 -3.44
N THR A 141 -10.84 23.36 -3.30
CA THR A 141 -11.39 22.83 -2.05
C THR A 141 -11.03 21.35 -1.86
N ARG A 142 -10.57 21.00 -0.64
CA ARG A 142 -10.37 19.61 -0.19
C ARG A 142 -11.71 18.84 -0.06
N SER A 143 -12.86 19.49 -0.27
CA SER A 143 -14.19 19.07 0.20
C SER A 143 -15.06 18.29 -0.79
N GLU A 144 -14.73 18.21 -2.10
CA GLU A 144 -15.36 17.20 -2.98
C GLU A 144 -14.86 15.76 -2.71
N ARG A 145 -14.09 15.60 -1.62
CA ARG A 145 -13.60 14.32 -1.10
C ARG A 145 -14.78 13.36 -0.89
N ARG A 146 -14.79 12.31 -1.72
CA ARG A 146 -15.59 11.08 -1.58
C ARG A 146 -17.09 11.23 -1.82
N ARG A 147 -17.49 11.50 -3.07
CA ARG A 147 -18.65 10.74 -3.59
C ARG A 147 -18.20 9.30 -3.84
N ARG A 148 -18.05 8.54 -2.76
CA ARG A 148 -17.85 7.10 -2.83
C ARG A 148 -19.18 6.58 -3.34
N ILE A 149 -19.25 6.23 -4.63
CA ILE A 149 -20.41 5.59 -5.21
C ILE A 149 -20.60 4.29 -4.42
N ARG A 150 -21.52 4.32 -3.45
CA ARG A 150 -22.14 3.12 -2.89
C ARG A 150 -23.42 2.96 -3.69
N PHE A 151 -23.56 1.80 -4.31
CA PHE A 151 -24.89 1.35 -4.68
C PHE A 151 -25.65 1.17 -3.35
N ALA A 152 -26.80 1.81 -3.21
CA ALA A 152 -27.52 1.92 -1.94
C ALA A 152 -27.75 0.55 -1.28
N ASP A 153 -27.88 -0.50 -2.09
CA ASP A 153 -28.23 -1.86 -1.64
C ASP A 153 -27.21 -2.94 -2.02
N ALA A 154 -26.02 -2.58 -2.52
CA ALA A 154 -25.01 -3.59 -2.84
C ALA A 154 -24.14 -3.90 -1.61
N ALA A 155 -24.26 -5.12 -1.09
CA ALA A 155 -23.33 -5.63 -0.09
C ALA A 155 -21.90 -5.61 -0.65
N PRO A 156 -20.90 -5.20 0.14
CA PRO A 156 -19.51 -5.20 -0.31
C PRO A 156 -19.10 -6.63 -0.67
N LEU A 157 -18.69 -6.83 -1.93
CA LEU A 157 -18.20 -8.12 -2.42
C LEU A 157 -17.10 -8.64 -1.49
N LYS A 158 -17.40 -9.74 -0.78
CA LYS A 158 -16.39 -10.49 -0.03
C LYS A 158 -15.40 -11.03 -1.05
N ARG A 159 -14.13 -10.66 -0.87
CA ARG A 159 -13.04 -11.06 -1.76
C ARG A 159 -12.83 -12.57 -1.62
N GLY A 160 -13.38 -13.36 -2.56
CA GLY A 160 -13.24 -14.82 -2.56
C GLY A 160 -14.40 -15.62 -3.17
N GLY A 161 -15.31 -15.02 -3.95
CA GLY A 161 -16.30 -15.81 -4.69
C GLY A 161 -15.66 -16.44 -5.93
N SER A 162 -15.65 -17.77 -5.99
CA SER A 162 -15.48 -18.50 -7.25
C SER A 162 -16.69 -18.22 -8.15
N TRP A 163 -16.40 -17.96 -9.42
CA TRP A 163 -17.39 -17.77 -10.48
C TRP A 163 -18.26 -19.02 -10.67
#